data_AF-A0A1G5S579-F1
#
_entry.id   AF-A0A1G5S579-F1
#
_cell.length_a   1.000
_cell.length_b   1.000
_cell.length_c   1.000
_cell.angle_alpha   90.00
_cell.angle_beta   90.00
_cell.angle_gamma   90.00
#
_symmetry.space_group_name_H-M   'P 1'
#
loop_
_entity.id
_entity.type
_entity.pdbx_description
1 polymer ?
#
loop_
_entity_poly.entity_id
_entity_poly.type
_entity_poly.pdbx_seq_one_letter_code
_entity_poly.pdbx_strand_id
1 'polypeptide(L)'
;MKKFSRAAAKFQEYFTMILTIILPILIVIQVVLRYVFRAPLFGIEELMLFPIIWLYMIGGANASRTRSHIDCGILTLYIHEGTKGRAVFNVVRSLISIVVSLWLTYWAYWYFMYSLKTWKLSPLLKFPMFFAESAVLIGLILMTIYTGAELVDVFKASRETIRSKNKTITAVKEEVK
;
A
#
# COMPACT_ATOMS: atom_id res chain seq x y z
N MET A 1 14.44 -14.64 2.52
CA MET A 1 13.30 -13.70 2.59
C MET A 1 13.47 -12.43 1.76
N LYS A 2 14.61 -11.70 1.79
CA LYS A 2 14.83 -10.47 0.99
C LYS A 2 14.83 -10.63 -0.56
N LYS A 3 15.00 -11.85 -1.10
CA LYS A 3 14.93 -12.10 -2.55
C LYS A 3 13.47 -12.24 -3.04
N PHE A 4 12.63 -12.92 -2.26
CA PHE A 4 11.21 -13.15 -2.61
C PHE A 4 10.41 -11.84 -2.61
N SER A 5 10.61 -10.99 -1.61
CA SER A 5 9.98 -9.66 -1.58
C SER A 5 10.42 -8.77 -2.74
N ARG A 6 11.68 -8.87 -3.19
CA ARG A 6 12.19 -8.14 -4.36
C ARG A 6 11.62 -8.68 -5.67
N ALA A 7 11.46 -9.99 -5.81
CA ALA A 7 10.87 -10.59 -7.00
C ALA A 7 9.38 -10.21 -7.14
N ALA A 8 8.61 -10.35 -6.05
CA ALA A 8 7.21 -9.94 -6.02
C ALA A 8 7.02 -8.45 -6.35
N ALA A 9 7.93 -7.60 -5.85
CA ALA A 9 7.81 -6.17 -6.10
C ALA A 9 8.27 -5.75 -7.50
N LYS A 10 9.29 -6.41 -8.09
CA LYS A 10 9.60 -6.23 -9.51
C LYS A 10 8.43 -6.63 -10.41
N PHE A 11 7.71 -7.69 -10.06
CA PHE A 11 6.52 -8.10 -10.77
C PHE A 11 5.42 -7.04 -10.69
N GLN A 12 5.16 -6.46 -9.51
CA GLN A 12 4.21 -5.36 -9.34
C GLN A 12 4.60 -4.10 -10.12
N GLU A 13 5.87 -3.71 -10.08
CA GLU A 13 6.39 -2.55 -10.82
C GLU A 13 6.16 -2.74 -12.33
N TYR A 14 6.50 -3.93 -12.86
CA TYR A 14 6.29 -4.26 -14.27
C TYR A 14 4.80 -4.28 -14.65
N PHE A 15 3.96 -4.88 -13.81
CA PHE A 15 2.52 -4.92 -14.01
C PHE A 15 1.88 -3.52 -14.01
N THR A 16 2.29 -2.66 -13.07
CA THR A 16 1.81 -1.27 -12.98
C THR A 16 2.28 -0.45 -14.18
N MET A 17 3.52 -0.64 -14.64
CA MET A 17 4.06 0.03 -15.81
C MET A 17 3.26 -0.31 -17.08
N ILE A 18 2.93 -1.59 -17.28
CA ILE A 18 2.09 -2.04 -18.40
C ILE A 18 0.71 -1.37 -18.34
N LEU A 19 0.05 -1.42 -17.19
CA LEU A 19 -1.28 -0.80 -17.01
C LEU A 19 -1.25 0.72 -17.24
N THR A 20 -0.18 1.40 -16.81
CA THR A 20 -0.01 2.84 -16.96
C THR A 20 0.11 3.24 -18.43
N ILE A 21 0.68 2.39 -19.28
CA ILE A 21 0.80 2.64 -20.72
C ILE A 21 -0.50 2.29 -21.45
N ILE A 22 -1.15 1.18 -21.09
CA ILE A 22 -2.37 0.71 -21.74
C ILE A 22 -3.55 1.65 -21.48
N LEU A 23 -3.71 2.17 -20.26
CA LEU A 23 -4.82 3.04 -19.89
C LEU A 23 -4.98 4.29 -20.77
N PRO A 24 -3.96 5.14 -20.94
CA PRO A 24 -4.08 6.33 -21.79
C PRO A 24 -4.32 5.97 -23.25
N ILE A 25 -3.74 4.87 -23.76
CA ILE A 25 -4.02 4.39 -25.12
C ILE A 25 -5.51 4.05 -25.26
N LEU A 26 -6.08 3.36 -24.28
CA LEU A 26 -7.49 2.97 -24.26
C LEU A 26 -8.41 4.20 -24.19
N ILE A 27 -8.04 5.21 -23.40
CA ILE A 27 -8.75 6.50 -23.31
C ILE A 27 -8.68 7.25 -24.65
N VAL A 28 -7.50 7.31 -25.29
CA VAL A 28 -7.34 7.95 -26.60
C VAL A 28 -8.22 7.25 -27.65
N ILE A 29 -8.25 5.92 -27.68
CA ILE A 29 -9.13 5.15 -28.59
C ILE A 29 -10.60 5.50 -28.34
N GLN A 30 -11.04 5.56 -27.09
CA GLN A 30 -12.42 5.94 -26.76
C GLN A 30 -12.75 7.36 -27.22
N VAL A 31 -11.86 8.31 -26.98
CA VAL A 31 -12.03 9.71 -27.40
C VAL A 31 -12.10 9.79 -28.93
N VAL A 32 -11.16 9.16 -29.65
CA VAL A 32 -11.16 9.12 -31.12
C VAL A 32 -12.44 8.49 -31.64
N LEU A 33 -12.89 7.36 -31.09
CA LEU A 33 -14.10 6.69 -31.55
C LEU A 33 -15.37 7.50 -31.28
N ARG A 34 -15.44 8.19 -30.14
CA ARG A 34 -16.55 9.08 -29.79
C ARG A 34 -16.61 10.30 -30.72
N TYR A 35 -15.49 10.97 -30.97
CA TYR A 35 -15.49 12.25 -31.69
C TYR A 35 -15.33 12.10 -33.22
N VAL A 36 -14.53 11.13 -33.70
CA VAL A 36 -14.28 10.92 -35.14
C VAL A 36 -15.34 10.02 -35.76
N PHE A 37 -15.61 8.86 -35.16
CA PHE A 37 -16.55 7.89 -35.71
C PHE A 37 -18.00 8.14 -35.29
N ARG A 38 -18.24 9.10 -34.38
CA ARG A 38 -19.57 9.46 -33.82
C ARG A 38 -20.36 8.26 -33.28
N ALA A 39 -19.68 7.17 -32.95
CA ALA A 39 -20.25 5.95 -32.41
C ALA A 39 -19.72 5.77 -30.98
N PRO A 40 -20.41 6.33 -29.96
CA PRO A 40 -19.98 6.14 -28.58
C PRO A 40 -20.16 4.67 -28.20
N LEU A 41 -19.07 4.00 -27.85
CA LEU A 41 -19.15 2.66 -27.25
C LEU A 41 -19.79 2.76 -25.87
N PHE A 42 -21.06 2.38 -25.78
CA PHE A 42 -21.77 2.27 -24.52
C PHE A 42 -21.08 1.25 -23.61
N GLY A 43 -20.81 1.61 -22.36
CA GLY A 43 -20.21 0.71 -21.36
C GLY A 43 -18.68 0.57 -21.42
N ILE A 44 -17.98 1.20 -22.38
CA ILE A 44 -16.50 1.26 -22.38
C ILE A 44 -15.97 1.95 -21.12
N GLU A 45 -16.72 2.91 -20.58
CA GLU A 45 -16.37 3.65 -19.36
C GLU A 45 -16.26 2.70 -18.15
N GLU A 46 -17.19 1.74 -18.01
CA GLU A 46 -17.08 0.70 -16.98
C GLU A 46 -15.90 -0.23 -17.24
N LEU A 47 -15.62 -0.58 -18.50
CA LEU A 47 -14.51 -1.45 -18.86
C LEU A 47 -13.15 -0.82 -18.50
N MET A 48 -13.03 0.50 -18.59
CA MET A 48 -11.82 1.24 -18.18
C MET A 48 -11.62 1.28 -16.66
N LEU A 49 -12.70 1.25 -15.88
CA LEU A 49 -12.60 1.28 -14.42
C LEU A 49 -11.87 0.06 -13.87
N PHE A 50 -11.97 -1.12 -14.51
CA PHE A 50 -11.27 -2.31 -14.06
C PHE A 50 -9.73 -2.14 -14.05
N PRO A 51 -9.06 -1.83 -15.18
CA PRO A 51 -7.61 -1.59 -15.17
C PRO A 51 -7.22 -0.38 -14.32
N ILE A 52 -8.08 0.64 -14.17
CA ILE A 52 -7.83 1.77 -13.25
C ILE A 52 -7.74 1.30 -11.81
N ILE A 53 -8.68 0.48 -11.35
CA ILE A 53 -8.68 -0.04 -9.97
C ILE A 53 -7.45 -0.91 -9.73
N TRP A 54 -7.10 -1.78 -10.69
CA TRP A 54 -5.87 -2.59 -10.62
C TRP A 54 -4.62 -1.71 -10.52
N LEU A 55 -4.51 -0.70 -11.37
CA LEU A 55 -3.39 0.23 -11.34
C LEU A 55 -3.32 1.00 -10.00
N TYR A 56 -4.46 1.46 -9.50
CA TYR A 56 -4.54 2.21 -8.26
C TYR A 56 -4.12 1.35 -7.05
N MET A 57 -4.58 0.10 -7.00
CA MET A 57 -4.29 -0.81 -5.89
C MET A 57 -2.84 -1.30 -5.88
N ILE A 58 -2.30 -1.68 -7.04
CA ILE A 58 -0.90 -2.12 -7.13
C ILE A 58 0.05 -0.91 -7.01
N GLY A 59 -0.29 0.23 -7.61
CA GLY A 59 0.47 1.48 -7.47
C GLY A 59 0.52 1.94 -6.03
N GLY A 60 -0.60 1.88 -5.31
CA GLY A 60 -0.66 2.17 -3.87
C GLY A 60 0.19 1.20 -3.05
N ALA A 61 0.18 -0.09 -3.36
CA ALA A 61 1.02 -1.08 -2.68
C ALA A 61 2.52 -0.77 -2.88
N ASN A 62 2.92 -0.34 -4.08
CA ASN A 62 4.29 0.07 -4.37
C ASN A 62 4.67 1.39 -3.66
N ALA A 63 3.74 2.34 -3.52
CA ALA A 63 3.94 3.56 -2.73
C ALA A 63 4.13 3.25 -1.24
N SER A 64 3.33 2.33 -0.68
CA SER A 64 3.48 1.85 0.70
C SER A 64 4.88 1.24 0.94
N ARG A 65 5.42 0.50 -0.03
CA ARG A 65 6.80 -0.04 0.04
C ARG A 65 7.88 1.03 0.12
N THR A 66 7.70 2.18 -0.52
CA THR A 66 8.68 3.29 -0.51
C THR A 66 8.69 4.05 0.82
N ARG A 67 7.88 3.62 1.81
CA ARG A 67 7.73 4.26 3.12
C ARG A 67 7.43 5.75 3.02
N SER A 68 6.65 6.13 2.02
CA SER A 68 6.10 7.48 1.89
C SER A 68 4.93 7.72 2.85
N HIS A 69 4.85 6.98 3.96
CA HIS A 69 3.93 7.26 5.04
C HIS A 69 4.38 8.57 5.68
N ILE A 70 3.74 9.68 5.28
CA ILE A 70 3.93 11.07 5.77
C ILE A 70 4.67 11.06 7.12
N ASP A 71 6.00 11.19 7.07
CA ASP A 71 6.78 11.42 8.27
C ASP A 71 6.41 12.84 8.66
N CYS A 72 5.64 13.00 9.75
CA CYS A 72 5.27 14.31 10.23
C CYS A 72 6.54 15.01 10.70
N GLY A 73 7.27 15.62 9.76
CA GLY A 73 8.48 16.40 10.01
C GLY A 73 8.26 17.50 11.05
N ILE A 74 7.01 17.92 11.24
CA ILE A 74 6.61 18.86 12.30
C ILE A 74 6.95 18.35 13.71
N LEU A 75 6.84 17.04 13.97
CA LEU A 75 7.16 16.50 15.31
C LEU A 75 8.66 16.26 15.50
N THR A 76 9.42 16.21 14.41
CA THR A 76 10.89 16.16 14.44
C THR A 76 11.51 17.51 14.82
N LEU A 77 10.77 18.61 14.61
CA LEU A 77 11.12 19.94 15.13
C LEU A 77 10.82 20.11 16.62
N TYR A 78 9.83 19.39 17.17
CA TYR A 78 9.42 19.56 18.58
C TYR A 78 10.07 18.55 19.54
N ILE A 79 10.57 17.42 19.04
CA ILE A 79 11.22 16.38 19.85
C ILE A 79 12.72 16.35 19.52
N HIS A 80 13.52 16.90 20.44
CA HIS A 80 15.00 16.87 20.39
C HIS A 80 15.53 15.45 20.10
N GLU A 81 16.54 15.39 19.23
CA GLU A 81 17.28 14.18 18.86
C GLU A 81 17.76 13.43 20.13
N GLY A 82 17.20 12.25 20.40
CA GLY A 82 17.73 11.34 21.43
C GLY A 82 16.78 10.91 22.56
N THR A 83 15.48 11.23 22.52
CA THR A 83 14.52 10.76 23.55
C THR A 83 13.86 9.42 23.17
N LYS A 84 13.67 8.55 24.18
CA LYS A 84 12.94 7.27 24.07
C LYS A 84 11.53 7.46 23.48
N GLY A 85 10.96 8.66 23.61
CA GLY A 85 9.63 9.02 23.12
C GLY A 85 9.46 8.88 21.60
N ARG A 86 10.48 9.22 20.79
CA ARG A 86 10.38 9.11 19.33
C ARG A 86 10.39 7.65 18.86
N ALA A 87 11.17 6.79 19.52
CA ALA A 87 11.17 5.35 19.27
C ALA A 87 9.84 4.70 19.67
N VAL A 88 9.31 5.02 20.86
CA VAL A 88 8.00 4.51 21.31
C VAL A 88 6.87 4.99 20.39
N PHE A 89 6.88 6.26 19.99
CA PHE A 89 5.88 6.81 19.08
C PHE A 89 5.91 6.14 17.71
N ASN A 90 7.10 5.90 17.14
CA ASN A 90 7.23 5.18 15.87
C ASN A 90 6.72 3.74 15.97
N VAL A 91 6.97 3.04 17.09
CA VAL A 91 6.42 1.71 17.34
C VAL A 91 4.89 1.77 17.43
N VAL A 92 4.32 2.72 18.18
CA VAL A 92 2.86 2.87 18.33
C VAL A 92 2.21 3.21 16.98
N ARG A 93 2.79 4.15 16.23
CA ARG A 93 2.33 4.50 14.88
C ARG A 93 2.29 3.27 13.98
N SER A 94 3.39 2.51 13.92
CA SER A 94 3.49 1.31 13.09
C SER A 94 2.51 0.22 13.54
N LEU A 95 2.27 0.10 14.85
CA LEU A 95 1.32 -0.85 15.42
C LEU A 95 -0.14 -0.46 15.09
N ILE A 96 -0.48 0.83 15.13
CA ILE A 96 -1.80 1.29 14.68
C ILE A 96 -1.95 1.04 13.17
N SER A 97 -0.93 1.34 12.37
CA SER A 97 -0.94 1.11 10.92
C SER A 97 -1.18 -0.37 10.58
N ILE A 98 -0.53 -1.31 11.29
CA ILE A 98 -0.73 -2.74 11.00
C ILE A 98 -2.13 -3.23 11.40
N VAL A 99 -2.67 -2.74 12.52
CA VAL A 99 -4.02 -3.09 12.98
C VAL A 99 -5.05 -2.61 11.97
N VAL A 100 -4.94 -1.36 11.50
CA VAL A 100 -5.84 -0.82 10.47
C VAL A 100 -5.71 -1.58 9.16
N SER A 101 -4.48 -1.90 8.73
CA SER A 101 -4.25 -2.66 7.49
C SER A 101 -4.84 -4.07 7.53
N LEU A 102 -4.70 -4.77 8.67
CA LEU A 102 -5.30 -6.09 8.88
C LEU A 102 -6.83 -6.01 8.89
N TRP A 103 -7.39 -5.00 9.56
CA TRP A 103 -8.82 -4.77 9.59
C TRP A 103 -9.38 -4.53 8.19
N LEU A 104 -8.80 -3.63 7.41
CA LEU A 104 -9.23 -3.35 6.04
C LEU A 104 -9.10 -4.58 5.14
N THR A 105 -8.03 -5.37 5.29
CA THR A 105 -7.85 -6.60 4.51
C THR A 105 -8.92 -7.65 4.83
N TYR A 106 -9.33 -7.77 6.10
CA TYR A 106 -10.43 -8.65 6.49
C TYR A 106 -11.77 -8.24 5.84
N TRP A 107 -12.08 -6.94 5.85
CA TRP A 107 -13.28 -6.41 5.19
C TRP A 107 -13.23 -6.61 3.67
N ALA A 108 -12.06 -6.40 3.05
CA ALA A 108 -11.88 -6.63 1.62
C ALA A 108 -12.07 -8.10 1.23
N TYR A 109 -11.61 -9.03 2.06
CA TYR A 109 -11.83 -10.47 1.84
C TYR A 109 -13.33 -10.81 1.92
N TRP A 110 -14.02 -10.27 2.92
CA TRP A 110 -15.46 -10.49 3.06
C TRP A 110 -16.24 -9.89 1.89
N TYR A 111 -15.86 -8.70 1.44
CA TYR A 111 -16.45 -8.03 0.28
C TYR A 111 -16.27 -8.85 -1.00
N PHE A 112 -15.04 -9.31 -1.27
CA PHE A 112 -14.73 -10.16 -2.43
C PHE A 112 -15.52 -11.47 -2.41
N MET A 113 -15.59 -12.14 -1.25
CA MET A 113 -16.37 -13.38 -1.09
C MET A 113 -17.87 -13.12 -1.30
N TYR A 114 -18.38 -11.98 -0.84
CA TYR A 114 -19.76 -11.59 -1.08
C TYR A 114 -20.04 -11.37 -2.57
N SER A 115 -19.16 -10.68 -3.30
CA SER A 115 -19.33 -10.50 -4.75
C SER A 115 -19.24 -11.79 -5.54
N LEU A 116 -18.39 -12.73 -5.13
CA LEU A 116 -18.33 -14.06 -5.73
C LEU A 116 -19.63 -14.85 -5.53
N LYS A 117 -20.22 -14.79 -4.34
CA LYS A 117 -21.48 -15.51 -4.04
C LYS A 117 -22.68 -14.93 -4.77
N THR A 118 -22.78 -13.61 -4.82
CA THR A 118 -23.95 -12.92 -5.40
C THR A 118 -23.82 -12.71 -6.92
N TRP A 119 -22.68 -13.09 -7.53
CA TRP A 119 -22.40 -12.82 -8.95
C TRP A 119 -22.72 -11.38 -9.31
N LYS A 120 -22.12 -10.42 -8.58
CA LYS A 120 -22.41 -9.00 -8.79
C LYS A 120 -21.97 -8.59 -10.20
N LEU A 121 -22.95 -8.20 -11.02
CA LEU A 121 -22.75 -7.75 -12.38
C LEU A 121 -22.76 -6.22 -12.41
N SER A 122 -21.94 -5.62 -13.26
CA SER A 122 -21.95 -4.19 -13.48
C SER A 122 -23.28 -3.74 -14.10
N PRO A 123 -23.80 -2.55 -13.74
CA PRO A 123 -25.14 -2.13 -14.12
C PRO A 123 -25.30 -1.91 -15.63
N LEU A 124 -24.24 -1.51 -16.36
CA LEU A 124 -24.31 -1.26 -17.80
C LEU A 124 -23.82 -2.46 -18.62
N LEU A 125 -22.58 -2.90 -18.39
CA LEU A 125 -21.93 -3.92 -19.22
C LEU A 125 -22.25 -5.36 -18.77
N LYS A 126 -22.90 -5.53 -17.61
CA LYS A 126 -23.06 -6.81 -16.92
C LYS A 126 -21.74 -7.57 -16.82
N PHE A 127 -20.65 -6.83 -16.64
CA PHE A 127 -19.35 -7.44 -16.45
C PHE A 127 -19.20 -7.83 -14.99
N PRO A 128 -18.65 -9.00 -14.67
CA PRO A 128 -18.62 -9.45 -13.30
C PRO A 128 -17.64 -8.61 -12.47
N MET A 129 -18.15 -8.01 -11.39
CA MET A 129 -17.40 -7.08 -10.53
C MET A 129 -16.30 -7.76 -9.70
N PHE A 130 -16.28 -9.09 -9.63
CA PHE A 130 -15.23 -9.83 -8.91
C PHE A 130 -13.82 -9.48 -9.40
N PHE A 131 -13.65 -9.09 -10.68
CA PHE A 131 -12.36 -8.66 -11.21
C PHE A 131 -11.84 -7.38 -10.54
N ALA A 132 -12.71 -6.39 -10.32
CA ALA A 132 -12.35 -5.16 -9.62
C ALA A 132 -12.12 -5.41 -8.13
N GLU A 133 -12.98 -6.20 -7.50
CA GLU A 133 -12.86 -6.49 -6.06
C GLU A 133 -11.63 -7.35 -5.74
N SER A 134 -11.23 -8.25 -6.65
CA SER A 134 -9.98 -9.02 -6.51
C SER A 134 -8.75 -8.12 -6.48
N ALA A 135 -8.76 -7.02 -7.25
CA ALA A 135 -7.67 -6.05 -7.26
C ALA A 135 -7.50 -5.37 -5.89
N VAL A 136 -8.63 -5.00 -5.27
CA VAL A 136 -8.66 -4.39 -3.93
C VAL A 136 -8.14 -5.36 -2.88
N LEU A 137 -8.59 -6.61 -2.91
CA LEU A 137 -8.11 -7.66 -2.01
C LEU A 137 -6.59 -7.87 -2.15
N ILE A 138 -6.11 -8.03 -3.38
CA ILE A 138 -4.68 -8.26 -3.65
C ILE A 138 -3.84 -7.04 -3.22
N GLY A 139 -4.29 -5.82 -3.52
CA GLY A 139 -3.62 -4.59 -3.12
C GLY A 139 -3.48 -4.46 -1.60
N LEU A 140 -4.56 -4.71 -0.85
CA LEU A 140 -4.56 -4.62 0.62
C LEU A 140 -3.75 -5.72 1.29
N ILE A 141 -3.75 -6.94 0.76
CA ILE A 141 -2.87 -8.02 1.23
C ILE A 141 -1.40 -7.60 1.08
N LEU A 142 -1.04 -7.04 -0.08
CA LEU A 142 0.33 -6.57 -0.34
C LEU A 142 0.73 -5.42 0.58
N MET A 143 -0.13 -4.42 0.77
CA MET A 143 0.10 -3.32 1.72
C MET A 143 0.28 -3.83 3.16
N THR A 144 -0.52 -4.82 3.58
CA THR A 144 -0.40 -5.44 4.90
C THR A 144 0.95 -6.13 5.08
N ILE A 145 1.43 -6.84 4.07
CA ILE A 145 2.77 -7.46 4.10
C ILE A 145 3.86 -6.39 4.23
N TYR A 146 3.76 -5.27 3.51
CA TYR A 146 4.74 -4.19 3.60
C TYR A 146 4.72 -3.50 4.97
N THR A 147 3.54 -3.26 5.52
CA THR A 147 3.36 -2.66 6.85
C THR A 147 3.91 -3.60 7.94
N GLY A 148 3.71 -4.91 7.80
CA GLY A 148 4.32 -5.91 8.68
C GLY A 148 5.85 -5.94 8.61
N ALA A 149 6.42 -5.81 7.42
CA ALA A 149 7.87 -5.70 7.26
C ALA A 149 8.43 -4.41 7.89
N GLU A 150 7.72 -3.29 7.75
CA GLU A 150 8.07 -2.02 8.39
C GLU A 150 8.08 -2.13 9.91
N LEU A 151 7.06 -2.77 10.50
CA LEU A 151 6.97 -2.98 11.95
C LEU A 151 8.21 -3.70 12.49
N VAL A 152 8.66 -4.77 11.81
CA VAL A 152 9.87 -5.52 12.21
C VAL A 152 11.12 -4.64 12.19
N ASP A 153 11.25 -3.77 11.20
CA ASP A 153 12.39 -2.85 11.09
C ASP A 153 12.34 -1.75 12.17
N VAL A 154 11.16 -1.21 12.46
CA VAL A 154 10.96 -0.22 13.56
C VAL A 154 11.27 -0.84 14.92
N PHE A 155 10.88 -2.10 15.15
CA PHE A 155 11.20 -2.83 16.38
C PHE A 155 12.72 -3.04 16.56
N LYS A 156 13.44 -3.39 15.49
CA LYS A 156 14.91 -3.55 15.53
C LYS A 156 15.61 -2.22 15.80
N ALA A 157 15.24 -1.16 15.08
CA ALA A 157 15.82 0.17 15.26
C ALA A 157 15.58 0.71 16.68
N SER A 158 14.39 0.50 17.23
CA SER A 158 14.06 0.88 18.61
C SER A 158 14.90 0.12 19.64
N ARG A 159 15.16 -1.18 19.41
CA ARG A 159 16.01 -2.02 20.28
C ARG A 159 17.47 -1.57 20.27
N GLU A 160 18.02 -1.21 19.11
CA GLU A 160 19.39 -0.73 18.97
C GLU A 160 19.59 0.64 19.65
N THR A 161 18.61 1.54 19.48
CA THR A 161 18.63 2.86 20.14
C THR A 161 18.61 2.74 21.66
N ILE A 162 17.77 1.85 22.22
CA ILE A 162 17.70 1.60 23.66
C ILE A 162 19.02 0.98 24.16
N ARG A 163 19.60 0.04 23.40
CA ARG A 163 20.86 -0.63 23.76
C ARG A 163 22.05 0.33 23.77
N SER A 164 22.17 1.21 22.77
CA SER A 164 23.24 2.21 22.70
C SER A 164 23.19 3.16 23.89
N LYS A 165 22.00 3.68 24.21
CA LYS A 165 21.82 4.61 25.33
C LYS A 165 22.12 3.96 26.69
N ASN A 166 21.77 2.68 26.87
CA ASN A 166 22.08 1.95 28.10
C ASN A 166 23.60 1.77 28.29
N LYS A 167 24.35 1.53 27.20
CA LYS A 167 25.80 1.38 27.21
C LYS A 167 26.52 2.70 27.56
N THR A 168 26.03 3.82 27.06
CA THR A 168 26.54 5.16 27.43
C THR A 168 26.29 5.47 28.90
N ILE A 169 25.10 5.15 29.43
CA ILE A 169 24.77 5.39 30.85
C ILE A 169 25.66 4.55 31.77
N THR A 170 25.96 3.30 31.41
CA THR A 170 26.88 2.45 32.21
C THR A 170 28.32 2.97 32.18
N ALA A 171 28.81 3.44 31.02
CA ALA A 171 30.16 3.99 30.90
C ALA A 171 30.34 5.28 31.74
N VAL A 172 29.36 6.19 31.71
CA VAL A 172 29.38 7.41 32.53
C VAL A 172 29.36 7.07 34.03
N LYS A 173 28.67 5.99 34.42
CA LYS A 173 28.59 5.57 35.82
C LYS A 173 29.88 4.92 36.33
N GLU A 174 30.70 4.36 35.43
CA GLU A 174 32.02 3.83 35.75
C GLU A 174 33.08 4.93 35.82
N GLU A 175 33.01 5.97 34.99
CA GLU A 175 33.97 7.11 35.05
C GLU A 175 33.78 8.01 36.28
N VAL A 176 32.58 8.05 36.87
CA VAL A 176 32.26 8.89 38.05
C VAL A 176 32.64 8.21 39.36
N LYS A 177 33.13 6.96 39.33
CA LYS A 177 33.46 6.15 40.51
C LYS A 177 34.96 5.94 40.67
#